data_AF-A0A349H4Q3-F1
#
_entry.id   AF-A0A349H4Q3-F1
#
_cell.length_a   1.000
_cell.length_b   1.000
_cell.length_c   1.000
_cell.angle_alpha   90.00
_cell.angle_beta   90.00
_cell.angle_gamma   90.00
#
_symmetry.space_group_name_H-M   'P 1'
#
loop_
_entity.id
_entity.type
_entity.pdbx_description
1 polymer ?
#
loop_
_entity_poly.entity_id
_entity_poly.type
_entity_poly.pdbx_seq_one_letter_code
_entity_poly.pdbx_strand_id
1 'polypeptide(L)'
;MKKSIVCALMLPLLSLQAADGNDLEFMEAFAWGDRAAALAQLVPDTEDYFFYHCLSYQLAGNRDAFQKTLDKWVSRNRNQWNERMSEMRRRQMLLDMDRSPEAVWAFLKQDAGLSFSHRARHEQTSQRHPSVIKPEQYSIDAFWRQHANSELDKLTDRGLELLPDPNGNPDVRRAFLRRLQRPDYPGLVTLILADLDYKEL
;
A
#
# COMPACT_ATOMS: atom_id res chain seq x y z
N MET A 1 -54.67 53.40 -34.82
CA MET A 1 -53.36 52.70 -34.82
C MET A 1 -52.45 53.34 -33.79
N LYS A 2 -52.30 52.75 -32.60
CA LYS A 2 -51.31 53.16 -31.59
C LYS A 2 -50.74 51.86 -31.01
N LYS A 3 -49.49 51.53 -31.32
CA LYS A 3 -48.79 50.37 -30.77
C LYS A 3 -47.97 50.87 -29.58
N SER A 4 -48.38 50.49 -28.37
CA SER A 4 -47.63 50.73 -27.14
C SER A 4 -46.44 49.78 -27.09
N ILE A 5 -45.24 50.35 -26.96
CA ILE A 5 -43.98 49.64 -26.73
C ILE A 5 -43.91 49.33 -25.23
N VAL A 6 -43.87 48.04 -24.87
CA VAL A 6 -43.49 47.60 -23.52
C VAL A 6 -42.06 47.08 -23.61
N CYS A 7 -41.12 47.88 -23.11
CA CYS A 7 -39.75 47.44 -22.81
C CYS A 7 -39.78 46.62 -21.52
N ALA A 8 -39.60 45.31 -21.61
CA ALA A 8 -39.27 44.48 -20.46
C ALA A 8 -37.75 44.33 -20.38
N LEU A 9 -37.16 44.95 -19.35
CA LEU A 9 -35.76 44.82 -18.97
C LEU A 9 -35.38 43.34 -18.75
N MET A 10 -34.48 42.84 -19.58
CA MET A 10 -33.73 41.60 -19.35
C MET A 10 -32.54 41.93 -18.43
N LEU A 11 -32.63 41.55 -17.14
CA LEU A 11 -31.48 41.51 -16.25
C LEU A 11 -30.51 40.43 -16.76
N PRO A 12 -29.24 40.74 -17.06
CA PRO A 12 -28.27 39.70 -17.36
C PRO A 12 -27.94 38.99 -16.05
N LEU A 13 -28.29 37.71 -15.95
CA LEU A 13 -27.63 36.79 -15.02
C LEU A 13 -26.15 36.78 -15.40
N LEU A 14 -25.32 37.52 -14.67
CA LEU A 14 -23.88 37.27 -14.65
C LEU A 14 -23.70 35.90 -14.02
N SER A 15 -23.52 34.90 -14.88
CA SER A 15 -23.04 33.59 -14.50
C SER A 15 -21.71 33.78 -13.78
N LEU A 16 -21.72 33.63 -12.46
CA LEU A 16 -20.50 33.54 -11.66
C LEU A 16 -19.80 32.25 -12.10
N GLN A 17 -18.92 32.36 -13.09
CA GLN A 17 -18.04 31.24 -13.45
C GLN A 17 -17.14 31.02 -12.25
N ALA A 18 -17.34 29.87 -11.62
CA ALA A 18 -16.42 29.37 -10.64
C ALA A 18 -15.04 29.23 -11.27
N ALA A 19 -14.03 29.85 -10.67
CA ALA A 19 -12.66 29.70 -11.14
C ALA A 19 -12.16 28.28 -10.83
N ASP A 20 -11.47 27.67 -11.81
CA ASP A 20 -10.68 26.47 -11.61
C ASP A 20 -9.34 26.88 -10.99
N GLY A 21 -8.88 26.13 -9.98
CA GLY A 21 -7.60 26.43 -9.33
C GLY A 21 -6.38 26.30 -10.26
N ASN A 22 -6.54 25.67 -11.43
CA ASN A 22 -5.50 25.55 -12.46
C ASN A 22 -5.65 26.58 -13.59
N ASP A 23 -6.61 27.49 -13.50
CA ASP A 23 -6.74 28.60 -14.45
C ASP A 23 -5.57 29.59 -14.27
N LEU A 24 -4.96 30.00 -15.38
CA LEU A 24 -3.84 30.93 -15.38
C LEU A 24 -4.26 32.29 -14.79
N GLU A 25 -5.45 32.77 -15.14
CA GLU A 25 -5.96 34.05 -14.64
C GLU A 25 -6.13 34.02 -13.12
N PHE A 26 -6.65 32.91 -12.59
CA PHE A 26 -6.76 32.69 -11.15
C PHE A 26 -5.38 32.63 -10.49
N MET A 27 -4.44 31.86 -11.03
CA MET A 27 -3.09 31.72 -10.46
C MET A 27 -2.34 33.05 -10.43
N GLU A 28 -2.45 33.88 -11.48
CA GLU A 28 -1.86 35.22 -11.52
C GLU A 28 -2.50 36.16 -10.50
N ALA A 29 -3.85 36.17 -10.42
CA ALA A 29 -4.58 36.96 -9.45
C ALA A 29 -4.24 36.55 -8.01
N PHE A 30 -4.09 35.25 -7.76
CA PHE A 30 -3.66 34.73 -6.47
C PHE A 30 -2.20 35.12 -6.16
N ALA A 31 -1.28 35.01 -7.12
CA ALA A 31 0.15 35.21 -6.89
C ALA A 31 0.53 36.70 -6.71
N TRP A 32 0.07 37.56 -7.62
CA TRP A 32 0.46 38.98 -7.69
C TRP A 32 -0.67 39.97 -7.45
N GLY A 33 -1.93 39.54 -7.63
CA GLY A 33 -3.10 40.40 -7.49
C GLY A 33 -3.69 40.44 -6.08
N ASP A 34 -5.01 40.69 -6.03
CA ASP A 34 -5.78 40.58 -4.79
C ASP A 34 -6.14 39.11 -4.50
N ARG A 35 -5.30 38.49 -3.67
CA ARG A 35 -5.46 37.10 -3.24
C ARG A 35 -6.81 36.83 -2.57
N ALA A 36 -7.37 37.79 -1.81
CA ALA A 36 -8.66 37.58 -1.14
C ALA A 36 -9.81 37.56 -2.15
N ALA A 37 -9.75 38.46 -3.15
CA ALA A 37 -10.71 38.46 -4.25
C ALA A 37 -10.61 37.18 -5.10
N ALA A 38 -9.39 36.70 -5.39
CA ALA A 38 -9.19 35.44 -6.12
C ALA A 38 -9.80 34.24 -5.37
N LEU A 39 -9.51 34.11 -4.07
CA LEU A 39 -10.05 33.02 -3.25
C LEU A 39 -11.58 32.98 -3.20
N ALA A 40 -12.25 34.14 -3.30
CA ALA A 40 -13.70 34.24 -3.32
C ALA A 40 -14.33 33.68 -4.62
N GLN A 41 -13.56 33.51 -5.69
CA GLN A 41 -14.02 32.94 -6.96
C GLN A 41 -14.02 31.41 -6.97
N LEU A 42 -13.32 30.78 -6.01
CA LEU A 42 -13.25 29.32 -5.90
C LEU A 42 -14.57 28.74 -5.37
N VAL A 43 -14.95 27.57 -5.89
CA VAL A 43 -16.13 26.84 -5.41
C VAL A 43 -15.92 26.35 -3.98
N PRO A 44 -16.77 26.71 -3.02
CA PRO A 44 -16.68 26.21 -1.65
C PRO A 44 -16.67 24.67 -1.57
N ASP A 45 -15.99 24.13 -0.57
CA ASP A 45 -15.88 22.69 -0.28
C ASP A 45 -15.25 21.83 -1.41
N THR A 46 -14.57 22.46 -2.38
CA THR A 46 -13.75 21.78 -3.38
C THR A 46 -12.30 21.65 -2.92
N GLU A 47 -11.54 20.80 -3.62
CA GLU A 47 -10.13 20.59 -3.32
C GLU A 47 -9.30 21.87 -3.51
N ASP A 48 -9.52 22.60 -4.60
CA ASP A 48 -8.83 23.87 -4.86
C ASP A 48 -9.16 24.92 -3.82
N TYR A 49 -10.43 24.99 -3.39
CA TYR A 49 -10.84 25.87 -2.30
C TYR A 49 -10.00 25.61 -1.05
N PHE A 50 -9.94 24.37 -0.56
CA PHE A 50 -9.16 24.08 0.64
C PHE A 50 -7.66 24.31 0.44
N PHE A 51 -7.11 23.90 -0.70
CA PHE A 51 -5.68 24.03 -0.99
C PHE A 51 -5.23 25.49 -0.99
N TYR A 52 -5.89 26.35 -1.77
CA TYR A 52 -5.48 27.76 -1.91
C TYR A 52 -5.77 28.57 -0.64
N HIS A 53 -6.82 28.23 0.13
CA HIS A 53 -7.03 28.84 1.44
C HIS A 53 -5.93 28.44 2.43
N CYS A 54 -5.58 27.15 2.51
CA CYS A 54 -4.46 26.68 3.33
C CYS A 54 -3.15 27.39 2.96
N LEU A 55 -2.83 27.46 1.66
CA LEU A 55 -1.64 28.15 1.17
C LEU A 55 -1.64 29.63 1.53
N SER A 56 -2.77 30.33 1.37
CA SER A 56 -2.92 31.72 1.77
C SER A 56 -2.66 31.93 3.27
N TYR A 57 -3.21 31.07 4.13
CA TYR A 57 -2.98 31.13 5.57
C TYR A 57 -1.53 30.85 5.97
N GLN A 58 -0.86 29.93 5.27
CA GLN A 58 0.58 29.70 5.45
C GLN A 58 1.40 30.95 5.11
N LEU A 59 1.12 31.58 3.97
CA LEU A 59 1.80 32.81 3.53
C LEU A 59 1.55 33.97 4.51
N ALA A 60 0.36 34.05 5.09
CA ALA A 60 0.01 35.05 6.11
C ALA A 60 0.53 34.70 7.52
N GLY A 61 1.13 33.52 7.72
CA GLY A 61 1.55 33.02 9.05
C GLY A 61 0.40 32.70 10.01
N ASN A 62 -0.84 32.62 9.51
CA ASN A 62 -2.03 32.34 10.32
C ASN A 62 -2.24 30.84 10.51
N ARG A 63 -1.50 30.27 11.47
CA ARG A 63 -1.49 28.84 11.79
C ARG A 63 -2.85 28.30 12.24
N ASP A 64 -3.59 29.08 13.02
CA ASP A 64 -4.89 28.65 13.54
C ASP A 64 -5.91 28.52 12.42
N ALA A 65 -5.92 29.47 11.47
CA ALA A 65 -6.79 29.41 10.31
C ALA A 65 -6.39 28.26 9.37
N PHE A 66 -5.08 28.05 9.18
CA PHE A 66 -4.56 26.90 8.43
C PHE A 66 -5.07 25.58 9.02
N GLN A 67 -4.84 25.34 10.32
CA GLN A 67 -5.22 24.08 10.95
C GLN A 67 -6.72 23.84 10.88
N LYS A 68 -7.54 24.87 11.17
CA LYS A 68 -9.01 24.78 11.05
C LYS A 68 -9.46 24.43 9.62
N THR A 69 -8.78 24.97 8.61
CA THR A 69 -9.12 24.73 7.20
C THR A 69 -8.71 23.32 6.79
N LEU A 70 -7.52 22.87 7.20
CA LEU A 70 -7.04 21.51 6.95
C LEU A 70 -7.93 20.46 7.62
N ASP A 71 -8.35 20.67 8.87
CA ASP A 71 -9.22 19.74 9.61
C ASP A 71 -10.60 19.60 8.94
N LYS A 72 -11.16 20.71 8.43
CA LYS A 72 -12.38 20.69 7.62
C LYS A 72 -12.17 19.91 6.34
N TRP A 73 -11.04 20.10 5.65
CA TRP A 73 -10.73 19.39 4.42
C TRP A 73 -10.59 17.88 4.65
N VAL A 74 -9.91 17.46 5.71
CA VAL A 74 -9.79 16.06 6.13
C VAL A 74 -11.18 15.47 6.43
N SER A 75 -12.02 16.19 7.17
CA SER A 75 -13.38 15.76 7.48
C SER A 75 -14.22 15.59 6.20
N ARG A 76 -14.12 16.55 5.28
CA ARG A 76 -14.81 16.52 3.97
C ARG A 76 -14.36 15.35 3.10
N ASN A 77 -13.10 14.94 3.23
CA ASN A 77 -12.50 13.81 2.53
C ASN A 77 -12.64 12.47 3.29
N ARG A 78 -13.64 12.35 4.17
CA ARG A 78 -13.93 11.13 4.93
C ARG A 78 -12.75 10.68 5.82
N ASN A 79 -12.02 11.64 6.38
CA ASN A 79 -10.81 11.42 7.17
C ASN A 79 -9.68 10.71 6.43
N GLN A 80 -9.69 10.77 5.10
CA GLN A 80 -8.60 10.26 4.27
C GLN A 80 -7.66 11.39 3.86
N TRP A 81 -6.37 11.07 3.79
CA TRP A 81 -5.33 11.98 3.34
C TRP A 81 -5.08 11.80 1.84
N ASN A 82 -4.91 12.92 1.13
CA ASN A 82 -4.45 12.92 -0.25
C ASN A 82 -3.08 13.62 -0.37
N GLU A 83 -2.55 13.65 -1.59
CA GLU A 83 -1.21 14.22 -1.84
C GLU A 83 -1.15 15.72 -1.52
N ARG A 84 -2.14 16.50 -1.95
CA ARG A 84 -2.19 17.96 -1.70
C ARG A 84 -2.33 18.31 -0.22
N MET A 85 -3.10 17.54 0.55
CA MET A 85 -3.17 17.67 2.01
C MET A 85 -1.82 17.38 2.66
N SER A 86 -1.15 16.32 2.19
CA SER A 86 0.16 15.93 2.70
C SER A 86 1.21 16.99 2.39
N GLU A 87 1.17 17.58 1.20
CA GLU A 87 2.00 18.72 0.82
C GLU A 87 1.79 19.90 1.77
N MET A 88 0.53 20.32 1.97
CA MET A 88 0.21 21.42 2.87
C MET A 88 0.69 21.16 4.30
N ARG A 89 0.50 19.95 4.82
CA ARG A 89 1.01 19.57 6.15
C ARG A 89 2.54 19.62 6.22
N ARG A 90 3.24 19.07 5.22
CA ARG A 90 4.72 19.08 5.17
C ARG A 90 5.24 20.51 5.13
N ARG A 91 4.65 21.38 4.30
CA ARG A 91 4.98 22.81 4.26
C ARG A 91 4.81 23.47 5.61
N GLN A 92 3.69 23.23 6.31
CA GLN A 92 3.47 23.81 7.63
C GLN A 92 4.54 23.35 8.63
N MET A 93 4.89 22.07 8.64
CA MET A 93 5.96 21.56 9.52
C MET A 93 7.29 22.26 9.23
N LEU A 94 7.66 22.48 7.97
CA LEU A 94 8.87 23.21 7.63
C LEU A 94 8.83 24.68 8.08
N LEU A 95 7.67 25.35 7.96
CA LEU A 95 7.47 26.72 8.46
C LEU A 95 7.54 26.81 9.99
N ASP A 96 7.34 25.69 10.69
CA ASP A 96 7.40 25.60 12.15
C ASP A 96 8.78 25.15 12.67
N MET A 97 9.78 25.02 11.79
CA MET A 97 11.15 24.65 12.15
C MET A 97 11.74 25.56 13.23
N ASP A 98 11.56 26.88 13.10
CA ASP A 98 12.10 27.86 14.06
C ASP A 98 11.42 27.77 15.44
N ARG A 99 10.19 27.24 15.50
CA ARG A 99 9.39 27.17 16.73
C ARG A 99 9.53 25.83 17.44
N SER A 100 9.60 24.74 16.70
CA SER A 100 9.57 23.38 17.24
C SER A 100 10.43 22.42 16.43
N PRO A 101 11.76 22.64 16.36
CA PRO A 101 12.65 21.87 15.49
C PRO A 101 12.64 20.38 15.80
N GLU A 102 12.54 19.98 17.08
CA GLU A 102 12.48 18.57 17.47
C GLU A 102 11.24 17.86 16.93
N ALA A 103 10.08 18.50 16.99
CA ALA A 103 8.83 17.97 16.47
C ALA A 103 8.89 17.83 14.94
N VAL A 104 9.48 18.81 14.25
CA VAL A 104 9.65 18.78 12.79
C VAL A 104 10.59 17.64 12.39
N TRP A 105 11.72 17.45 13.08
CA TRP A 105 12.62 16.32 12.81
C TRP A 105 11.97 14.97 13.07
N ALA A 106 11.18 14.84 14.12
CA ALA A 106 10.41 13.63 14.39
C ALA A 106 9.42 13.34 13.25
N PHE A 107 8.68 14.37 12.82
CA PHE A 107 7.76 14.28 11.70
C PHE A 107 8.47 13.87 10.41
N LEU A 108 9.57 14.52 10.03
CA LEU A 108 10.30 14.23 8.79
C LEU A 108 10.86 12.80 8.77
N LYS A 109 11.39 12.30 9.90
CA LYS A 109 11.83 10.91 10.00
C LYS A 109 10.70 9.92 9.74
N GLN A 110 9.53 10.18 10.31
CA GLN A 110 8.35 9.34 10.14
C GLN A 110 7.79 9.42 8.71
N ASP A 111 7.63 10.64 8.18
CA ASP A 111 7.04 10.93 6.88
C ASP A 111 7.90 10.39 5.71
N ALA A 112 9.23 10.46 5.84
CA ALA A 112 10.15 9.88 4.86
C ALA A 112 10.43 8.38 5.08
N GLY A 113 9.85 7.77 6.12
CA GLY A 113 10.08 6.35 6.43
C GLY A 113 11.54 6.01 6.76
N LEU A 114 12.28 6.96 7.33
CA LEU A 114 13.71 6.78 7.62
C LEU A 114 13.89 5.87 8.82
N SER A 115 14.47 4.69 8.58
CA SER A 115 14.94 3.81 9.65
C SER A 115 16.46 3.83 9.70
N PHE A 116 16.99 4.17 10.88
CA PHE A 116 18.44 4.16 11.13
C PHE A 116 18.87 2.88 11.87
N SER A 117 18.13 1.79 11.70
CA SER A 117 18.39 0.48 12.31
C SER A 117 19.48 -0.32 11.58
N HIS A 118 20.24 0.32 10.69
CA HIS A 118 21.40 -0.28 10.08
C HIS A 118 22.43 -0.62 11.16
N ARG A 119 22.63 -1.92 11.39
CA ARG A 119 23.73 -2.40 12.23
C ARG A 119 25.04 -1.92 11.63
N ALA A 120 25.97 -1.52 12.49
CA ALA A 120 27.35 -1.35 12.09
C ALA A 120 27.79 -2.61 11.32
N ARG A 121 28.41 -2.41 10.15
CA ARG A 121 29.03 -3.50 9.41
C ARG A 121 30.16 -4.02 10.29
N HIS A 122 29.90 -5.10 11.03
CA HIS A 122 30.95 -5.88 11.65
C HIS A 122 31.74 -6.51 10.52
N GLU A 123 32.85 -5.89 10.15
CA GLU A 123 33.89 -6.54 9.37
C GLU A 123 34.33 -7.76 10.18
N GLN A 124 33.98 -8.95 9.67
CA GLN A 124 34.42 -10.26 10.15
C GLN A 124 33.81 -10.75 11.48
N THR A 125 32.54 -11.14 11.45
CA THR A 125 32.23 -12.43 12.11
C THR A 125 32.78 -13.51 11.18
N SER A 126 33.88 -14.17 11.56
CA SER A 126 34.31 -15.40 10.87
C SER A 126 33.21 -16.45 11.04
N GLN A 127 32.28 -16.49 10.09
CA GLN A 127 31.31 -17.57 10.00
C GLN A 127 32.10 -18.85 9.74
N ARG A 128 32.27 -19.68 10.78
CA ARG A 128 32.84 -21.02 10.63
C ARG A 128 31.79 -21.91 10.01
N HIS A 129 31.74 -21.90 8.69
CA HIS A 129 31.01 -22.91 7.93
C HIS A 129 31.75 -24.24 8.04
N PRO A 130 31.04 -25.39 8.09
CA PRO A 130 31.68 -26.69 7.98
C PRO A 130 32.48 -26.76 6.68
N SER A 131 33.78 -27.04 6.77
CA SER A 131 34.66 -27.18 5.59
C SER A 131 34.60 -28.57 4.96
N VAL A 132 33.80 -29.47 5.54
CA VAL A 132 33.66 -30.87 5.10
C VAL A 132 32.18 -31.20 5.03
N ILE A 133 31.73 -31.65 3.86
CA ILE A 133 30.40 -32.20 3.66
C ILE A 133 30.42 -33.63 4.22
N LYS A 134 29.51 -33.94 5.15
CA LYS A 134 29.24 -35.30 5.60
C LYS A 134 28.08 -35.86 4.76
N PRO A 135 28.33 -36.75 3.78
CA PRO A 135 27.30 -37.20 2.85
C PRO A 135 26.06 -37.80 3.54
N GLU A 136 26.25 -38.37 4.74
CA GLU A 136 25.20 -38.99 5.54
C GLU A 136 24.16 -37.99 6.05
N GLN A 137 24.49 -36.69 6.09
CA GLN A 137 23.57 -35.62 6.47
C GLN A 137 22.66 -35.17 5.31
N TYR A 138 23.02 -35.51 4.07
CA TYR A 138 22.34 -35.04 2.86
C TYR A 138 21.73 -36.19 2.05
N SER A 139 21.59 -37.37 2.64
CA SER A 139 20.93 -38.51 2.00
C SER A 139 19.40 -38.39 2.05
N ILE A 140 18.72 -39.08 1.13
CA ILE A 140 17.26 -39.19 1.10
C ILE A 140 16.75 -39.78 2.43
N ASP A 141 17.46 -40.75 3.00
CA ASP A 141 17.11 -41.34 4.30
C ASP A 141 17.22 -40.31 5.44
N ALA A 142 18.25 -39.46 5.44
CA ALA A 142 18.41 -38.40 6.43
C ALA A 142 17.30 -37.37 6.32
N PHE A 143 16.91 -37.01 5.09
CA PHE A 143 15.78 -36.12 4.83
C PHE A 143 14.48 -36.68 5.44
N TRP A 144 14.16 -37.96 5.19
CA TRP A 144 12.96 -38.59 5.72
C TRP A 144 12.99 -38.80 7.23
N ARG A 145 14.15 -39.09 7.84
CA ARG A 145 14.27 -39.14 9.31
C ARG A 145 13.94 -37.80 9.97
N GLN A 146 14.30 -36.69 9.34
CA GLN A 146 14.02 -35.35 9.86
C GLN A 146 12.59 -34.88 9.56
N HIS A 147 11.98 -35.40 8.49
CA HIS A 147 10.71 -34.91 7.95
C HIS A 147 9.61 -35.99 7.92
N ALA A 148 9.73 -37.05 8.73
CA ALA A 148 8.84 -38.22 8.73
C ALA A 148 7.35 -37.88 8.92
N ASN A 149 7.05 -36.75 9.57
CA ASN A 149 5.68 -36.27 9.82
C ASN A 149 5.25 -35.14 8.87
N SER A 150 6.00 -34.88 7.79
CA SER A 150 5.63 -33.84 6.83
C SER A 150 4.37 -34.22 6.07
N GLU A 151 3.44 -33.27 5.97
CA GLU A 151 2.27 -33.39 5.11
C GLU A 151 2.71 -33.66 3.67
N LEU A 152 2.16 -34.71 3.06
CA LEU A 152 2.46 -35.09 1.67
C LEU A 152 2.20 -33.95 0.68
N ASP A 153 1.29 -33.05 1.01
CA ASP A 153 0.95 -31.86 0.21
C ASP A 153 2.11 -30.87 0.07
N LYS A 154 3.09 -30.89 0.99
CA LYS A 154 4.28 -30.03 0.94
C LYS A 154 5.39 -30.60 0.06
N LEU A 155 5.27 -31.86 -0.37
CA LEU A 155 6.24 -32.50 -1.26
C LEU A 155 5.93 -32.14 -2.71
N THR A 156 6.98 -31.94 -3.51
CA THR A 156 6.85 -31.90 -4.96
C THR A 156 6.52 -33.30 -5.49
N ASP A 157 5.98 -33.38 -6.71
CA ASP A 157 5.64 -34.68 -7.32
C ASP A 157 6.88 -35.58 -7.44
N ARG A 158 8.05 -34.99 -7.69
CA ARG A 158 9.33 -35.72 -7.70
C ARG A 158 9.75 -36.20 -6.32
N GLY A 159 9.48 -35.42 -5.27
CA GLY A 159 9.76 -35.80 -3.88
C GLY A 159 8.86 -36.95 -3.41
N LEU A 160 7.61 -37.01 -3.89
CA LEU A 160 6.69 -38.12 -3.61
C LEU A 160 7.22 -39.45 -4.14
N GLU A 161 7.88 -39.48 -5.30
CA GLU A 161 8.48 -40.71 -5.84
C GLU A 161 9.59 -41.28 -4.96
N LEU A 162 10.20 -40.45 -4.11
CA LEU A 162 11.28 -40.84 -3.18
C LEU A 162 10.75 -41.29 -1.81
N LEU A 163 9.42 -41.43 -1.67
CA LEU A 163 8.80 -41.89 -0.44
C LEU A 163 9.26 -43.33 -0.12
N PRO A 164 9.75 -43.60 1.10
CA PRO A 164 10.36 -44.88 1.43
C PRO A 164 9.35 -46.04 1.51
N ASP A 165 8.12 -45.76 1.93
CA ASP A 165 7.04 -46.76 1.97
C ASP A 165 5.67 -46.11 1.64
N PRO A 166 5.24 -46.13 0.38
CA PRO A 166 3.92 -45.63 -0.01
C PRO A 166 2.76 -46.54 0.44
N ASN A 167 3.01 -47.77 0.90
CA ASN A 167 1.96 -48.70 1.32
C ASN A 167 1.75 -48.75 2.83
N GLY A 168 2.67 -48.20 3.62
CA GLY A 168 2.65 -48.27 5.08
C GLY A 168 1.44 -47.60 5.75
N ASN A 169 0.77 -46.67 5.07
CA ASN A 169 -0.45 -46.01 5.55
C ASN A 169 -1.47 -45.85 4.40
N PRO A 170 -2.74 -46.26 4.56
CA PRO A 170 -3.80 -46.08 3.56
C PRO A 170 -4.00 -44.65 3.06
N ASP A 171 -3.96 -43.66 3.95
CA ASP A 171 -4.13 -42.25 3.57
C ASP A 171 -2.95 -41.75 2.74
N VAL A 172 -1.74 -42.19 3.11
CA VAL A 172 -0.50 -41.90 2.38
C VAL A 172 -0.52 -42.54 1.00
N ARG A 173 -0.94 -43.81 0.92
CA ARG A 173 -1.07 -44.55 -0.34
C ARG A 173 -2.03 -43.85 -1.29
N ARG A 174 -3.22 -43.47 -0.80
CA ARG A 174 -4.21 -42.78 -1.61
C ARG A 174 -3.73 -41.41 -2.08
N ALA A 175 -3.11 -40.63 -1.19
CA ALA A 175 -2.54 -39.33 -1.54
C ALA A 175 -1.39 -39.46 -2.56
N PHE A 176 -0.57 -40.51 -2.46
CA PHE A 176 0.48 -40.84 -3.41
C PHE A 176 -0.11 -41.22 -4.79
N LEU A 177 -1.04 -42.18 -4.84
CA LEU A 177 -1.69 -42.61 -6.09
C LEU A 177 -2.43 -41.47 -6.79
N ARG A 178 -3.03 -40.54 -6.05
CA ARG A 178 -3.70 -39.34 -6.59
C ARG A 178 -2.75 -38.41 -7.36
N ARG A 179 -1.48 -38.37 -6.97
CA ARG A 179 -0.48 -37.42 -7.50
C ARG A 179 0.55 -38.07 -8.43
N LEU A 180 0.66 -39.40 -8.41
CA LEU A 180 1.58 -40.14 -9.25
C LEU A 180 1.23 -39.98 -10.75
N GLN A 181 2.11 -39.33 -11.51
CA GLN A 181 1.95 -39.13 -12.95
C GLN A 181 2.55 -40.26 -13.80
N ARG A 182 3.34 -41.14 -13.18
CA ARG A 182 4.20 -42.09 -13.89
C ARG A 182 3.56 -43.50 -13.92
N PRO A 183 3.16 -44.01 -15.10
CA PRO A 183 2.48 -45.30 -15.20
C PRO A 183 3.40 -46.52 -15.01
N ASP A 184 4.72 -46.35 -15.12
CA ASP A 184 5.73 -47.40 -14.96
C ASP A 184 6.36 -47.45 -13.55
N TYR A 185 5.66 -46.96 -12.53
CA TYR A 185 6.14 -47.04 -11.14
C TYR A 185 6.22 -48.52 -10.67
N PRO A 186 7.36 -48.96 -10.10
CA PRO A 186 7.51 -50.34 -9.64
C PRO A 186 6.45 -50.73 -8.60
N GLY A 187 5.74 -51.85 -8.82
CA GLY A 187 4.71 -52.31 -7.88
C GLY A 187 3.41 -51.49 -7.87
N LEU A 188 3.19 -50.62 -8.87
CA LEU A 188 1.98 -49.79 -8.96
C LEU A 188 0.68 -50.59 -8.91
N VAL A 189 0.61 -51.72 -9.64
CA VAL A 189 -0.58 -52.60 -9.62
C VAL A 189 -0.87 -53.10 -8.21
N THR A 190 0.16 -53.47 -7.46
CA THR A 190 0.02 -53.92 -6.06
C THR A 190 -0.50 -52.80 -5.17
N LEU A 191 -0.02 -51.56 -5.34
CA LEU A 191 -0.51 -50.40 -4.60
C LEU A 191 -1.98 -50.09 -4.92
N ILE A 192 -2.36 -50.17 -6.20
CA ILE A 192 -3.75 -49.94 -6.63
C ILE A 192 -4.68 -51.00 -6.02
N LEU A 193 -4.31 -52.28 -6.10
CA LEU A 193 -5.11 -53.35 -5.50
C LEU A 193 -5.23 -53.19 -3.99
N ALA A 194 -4.13 -52.86 -3.31
CA ALA A 194 -4.13 -52.60 -1.87
C ALA A 194 -5.00 -51.39 -1.47
N ASP A 195 -5.11 -50.37 -2.34
CA ASP A 195 -5.99 -49.23 -2.11
C ASP A 195 -7.46 -49.55 -2.36
N LEU A 196 -7.76 -50.34 -3.40
CA LEU A 196 -9.12 -50.77 -3.73
C LEU A 196 -9.70 -51.77 -2.72
N ASP A 197 -8.85 -52.63 -2.15
CA ASP A 197 -9.24 -53.58 -1.11
C ASP A 197 -9.51 -52.89 0.24
N TYR A 198 -8.99 -51.68 0.42
CA TYR A 198 -9.17 -50.91 1.65
C TYR A 198 -10.56 -50.25 1.69
N LYS A 199 -11.46 -50.80 2.51
CA LYS A 199 -12.77 -50.18 2.81
C LYS A 199 -12.60 -49.05 3.82
N GLU A 200 -12.99 -47.84 3.44
CA GLU A 200 -13.19 -46.75 4.40
C GLU A 200 -14.23 -47.19 5.45
N LEU A 201 -13.90 -47.04 6.73
CA LEU A 201 -14.84 -47.11 7.85
C LEU A 201 -15.34 -45.71 8.18
#